data_AF-A0A351J2W3-F1
#
_entry.id   AF-A0A351J2W3-F1
#
_cell.length_a   1.000
_cell.length_b   1.000
_cell.length_c   1.000
_cell.angle_alpha   90.00
_cell.angle_beta   90.00
_cell.angle_gamma   90.00
#
_symmetry.space_group_name_H-M   'P 1'
#
loop_
_entity.id
_entity.type
_entity.pdbx_description
1 polymer ?
#
loop_
_entity_poly.entity_id
_entity_poly.type
_entity_poly.pdbx_seq_one_letter_code
_entity_poly.pdbx_strand_id
1 'polypeptide(L)'
;MDFRRSNNQGKFLFPAWLLPILDILLIGSILLTHAYFHHVRPTAYEIEGKPISGNNTHTDTHTQPGIDPDPDPNPDPDTNGEKYEDQITWGSGPWFTKYRDKFTETVQTTENGYTSPGISITVEKRTMGKGSGLVTYYVADIYMADIEYFQSYFAKNKYGSGIRQTVLEMDTDSGALLA
;
A
#
# COMPACT_ATOMS: atom_id res chain seq x y z
N MET A 1 24.81 -86.94 -0.08
CA MET A 1 24.36 -85.84 -0.97
C MET A 1 24.16 -84.62 -0.08
N ASP A 2 25.22 -83.83 0.04
CA ASP A 2 25.27 -82.65 0.89
C ASP A 2 24.79 -81.41 0.14
N PHE A 3 23.76 -80.75 0.66
CA PHE A 3 23.42 -79.37 0.28
C PHE A 3 23.58 -78.47 1.51
N ARG A 4 24.84 -78.06 1.77
CA ARG A 4 25.12 -76.94 2.66
C ARG A 4 24.72 -75.64 1.94
N ARG A 5 23.58 -75.06 2.33
CA ARG A 5 23.21 -73.67 1.99
C ARG A 5 24.24 -72.71 2.60
N SER A 6 25.08 -72.12 1.75
CA SER A 6 25.84 -70.92 2.07
C SER A 6 24.88 -69.73 1.99
N ASN A 7 24.40 -69.24 3.14
CA ASN A 7 23.70 -67.97 3.23
C ASN A 7 24.72 -66.90 3.61
N ASN A 8 25.49 -66.44 2.63
CA ASN A 8 26.49 -65.40 2.82
C ASN A 8 25.79 -64.04 2.78
N GLN A 9 25.20 -63.63 3.90
CA GLN A 9 24.68 -62.28 4.10
C GLN A 9 25.88 -61.35 4.28
N GLY A 10 26.37 -60.77 3.17
CA GLY A 10 27.39 -59.73 3.18
C GLY A 10 26.88 -58.50 3.92
N LYS A 11 27.14 -58.44 5.22
CA LYS A 11 26.90 -57.25 6.04
C LYS A 11 27.87 -56.19 5.54
N PHE A 12 27.40 -55.24 4.74
CA PHE A 12 28.15 -54.04 4.41
C PHE A 12 28.43 -53.29 5.71
N LEU A 13 29.63 -53.52 6.27
CA LEU A 13 30.15 -52.83 7.45
C LEU A 13 30.53 -51.42 7.00
N PHE A 14 29.57 -50.51 6.97
CA PHE A 14 29.89 -49.09 6.83
C PHE A 14 30.80 -48.69 8.00
N PRO A 15 31.91 -47.98 7.75
CA PRO A 15 32.83 -47.61 8.80
C PRO A 15 32.13 -46.63 9.75
N ALA A 16 32.34 -46.77 11.06
CA ALA A 16 31.57 -46.04 12.09
C ALA A 16 31.63 -44.50 11.95
N TRP A 17 32.66 -43.95 11.30
CA TRP A 17 32.80 -42.52 11.02
C TRP A 17 31.90 -42.01 9.89
N LEU A 18 31.32 -42.89 9.06
CA LEU A 18 30.40 -42.51 8.00
C LEU A 18 29.05 -42.05 8.56
N LEU A 19 28.63 -42.63 9.69
CA LEU A 19 27.34 -42.31 10.33
C LEU A 19 27.19 -40.83 10.71
N PRO A 20 28.15 -40.18 11.42
CA PRO A 20 28.03 -38.76 11.73
C PRO A 20 28.07 -37.87 10.48
N ILE A 21 28.80 -38.27 9.42
CA ILE A 21 28.82 -37.51 8.16
C ILE A 21 27.47 -37.60 7.45
N LEU A 22 26.87 -38.79 7.40
CA LEU A 22 25.55 -38.98 6.82
C LEU A 22 24.50 -38.16 7.58
N ASP A 23 24.58 -38.12 8.91
CA ASP A 23 23.67 -37.34 9.75
C ASP A 23 23.84 -35.83 9.56
N ILE A 24 25.08 -35.32 9.48
CA ILE A 24 25.35 -33.91 9.15
C ILE A 24 24.81 -33.55 7.77
N LEU A 25 24.98 -34.42 6.76
CA LEU A 25 24.43 -34.19 5.42
C LEU A 25 22.90 -34.20 5.42
N LEU A 26 22.28 -35.10 6.19
CA LEU A 26 20.82 -35.17 6.33
C LEU A 26 20.26 -33.93 7.01
N ILE A 27 20.85 -33.50 8.14
CA ILE A 27 20.48 -32.27 8.84
C ILE A 27 20.69 -31.06 7.93
N GLY A 28 21.84 -30.97 7.25
CA GLY A 28 22.13 -29.89 6.30
C GLY A 28 21.11 -29.82 5.16
N SER A 29 20.73 -30.97 4.59
CA SER A 29 19.70 -31.05 3.55
C SER A 29 18.32 -30.62 4.05
N ILE A 30 17.93 -31.03 5.26
CA ILE A 30 16.66 -30.63 5.89
C ILE A 30 16.66 -29.12 6.17
N LEU A 31 17.76 -28.58 6.69
CA LEU A 31 17.90 -27.14 6.97
C LEU A 31 17.86 -26.31 5.68
N LEU A 32 18.54 -26.75 4.61
CA LEU A 32 18.48 -26.08 3.31
C LEU A 32 17.05 -26.08 2.75
N THR A 33 16.34 -27.20 2.87
CA THR A 33 14.93 -27.31 2.45
C THR A 33 14.06 -26.35 3.24
N HIS A 34 14.15 -26.36 4.57
CA HIS A 34 13.39 -25.47 5.44
C HIS A 34 13.70 -23.99 5.16
N ALA A 35 14.98 -23.63 5.04
CA ALA A 35 15.41 -22.27 4.71
C ALA A 35 14.85 -21.81 3.36
N TYR A 36 14.88 -22.68 2.35
CA TYR A 36 14.33 -22.38 1.04
C TYR A 36 12.82 -22.10 1.08
N PHE A 37 12.03 -22.93 1.78
CA PHE A 37 10.58 -22.74 1.87
C PHE A 37 10.18 -21.54 2.74
N HIS A 38 10.87 -21.29 3.86
CA HIS A 38 10.48 -20.22 4.78
C HIS A 38 11.06 -18.85 4.44
N HIS A 39 12.25 -18.79 3.83
CA HIS A 39 12.91 -17.51 3.55
C HIS A 39 12.90 -17.14 2.07
N VAL A 40 12.96 -18.12 1.15
CA VAL A 40 13.15 -17.84 -0.28
C VAL A 40 11.84 -17.84 -1.07
N ARG A 41 10.85 -18.66 -0.68
CA ARG A 41 9.53 -18.65 -1.32
C ARG A 41 8.51 -17.84 -0.53
N PRO A 42 8.27 -16.57 -0.87
CA PRO A 42 7.10 -15.87 -0.35
C PRO A 42 5.86 -16.61 -0.86
N THR A 43 5.03 -17.09 0.07
CA THR A 43 3.73 -17.65 -0.29
C THR A 43 2.80 -16.47 -0.48
N ALA A 44 2.63 -16.03 -1.73
CA ALA A 44 1.64 -15.03 -2.05
C ALA A 44 0.26 -15.67 -1.93
N TYR A 45 -0.55 -15.19 -0.98
CA TYR A 45 -1.97 -15.51 -0.92
C TYR A 45 -2.74 -14.27 -1.38
N GLU A 46 -3.55 -14.46 -2.41
CA GLU A 46 -4.53 -13.48 -2.84
C GLU A 46 -5.83 -13.80 -2.10
N ILE A 47 -6.31 -12.86 -1.30
CA ILE A 47 -7.74 -12.87 -0.92
C ILE A 47 -8.43 -12.17 -2.09
N GLU A 48 -9.55 -12.70 -2.60
CA GLU A 48 -10.37 -12.01 -3.61
C GLU A 48 -10.96 -10.71 -3.03
N GLY A 49 -10.12 -9.69 -2.88
CA GLY A 49 -10.49 -8.31 -2.66
C GLY A 49 -10.11 -7.57 -3.93
N LYS A 50 -11.06 -7.39 -4.85
CA LYS A 50 -10.85 -6.50 -5.99
C LYS A 50 -10.65 -5.08 -5.40
N PRO A 51 -9.59 -4.34 -5.77
CA PRO A 51 -9.52 -2.93 -5.41
C PRO A 51 -10.80 -2.26 -5.91
N ILE A 52 -11.46 -1.50 -5.02
CA ILE A 52 -12.73 -0.86 -5.32
C ILE A 52 -12.45 0.16 -6.43
N SER A 53 -12.98 -0.09 -7.63
CA SER A 53 -13.04 0.92 -8.69
C SER A 53 -14.03 1.96 -8.20
N GLY A 54 -13.55 3.16 -7.87
CA GLY A 54 -14.40 4.26 -7.44
C GLY A 54 -15.32 4.69 -8.58
N ASN A 55 -16.52 4.12 -8.63
CA ASN A 55 -17.66 4.70 -9.34
C ASN A 55 -18.65 5.10 -8.25
N ASN A 56 -18.44 6.28 -7.66
CA ASN A 56 -19.26 6.75 -6.57
C ASN A 56 -20.48 7.44 -7.17
N THR A 57 -21.60 6.72 -7.28
CA THR A 57 -22.91 7.38 -7.39
C THR A 57 -23.24 7.90 -6.00
N HIS A 58 -23.22 9.23 -5.85
CA HIS A 58 -23.54 9.93 -4.61
C HIS A 58 -24.95 9.51 -4.11
N THR A 59 -25.04 9.00 -2.90
CA THR A 59 -26.31 8.87 -2.17
C THR A 59 -26.02 9.10 -0.69
N ASP A 60 -25.90 10.37 -0.32
CA ASP A 60 -25.82 10.77 1.08
C ASP A 60 -27.20 10.61 1.73
N THR A 61 -27.33 9.58 2.58
CA THR A 61 -28.32 9.56 3.66
C THR A 61 -27.55 9.52 4.98
N HIS A 62 -27.22 10.70 5.50
CA HIS A 62 -26.58 10.84 6.79
C HIS A 62 -27.64 10.74 7.90
N THR A 63 -27.87 9.53 8.43
CA THR A 63 -28.54 9.37 9.74
C THR A 63 -27.47 9.20 10.80
N GLN A 64 -27.24 10.25 11.59
CA GLN A 64 -26.37 10.22 12.77
C GLN A 64 -27.17 9.72 13.99
N PRO A 65 -26.68 8.74 14.78
CA PRO A 65 -27.27 8.39 16.07
C PRO A 65 -27.04 9.52 17.09
N GLY A 66 -28.10 9.90 17.81
CA GLY A 66 -28.20 11.13 18.58
C GLY A 66 -27.23 11.30 19.75
N ILE A 67 -26.75 12.52 19.90
CA ILE A 67 -26.26 13.11 21.15
C ILE A 67 -27.15 14.35 21.39
N ASP A 68 -27.75 14.45 22.58
CA ASP A 68 -28.64 15.54 23.01
C ASP A 68 -28.01 16.94 22.85
N PRO A 69 -28.79 18.00 22.58
CA PRO A 69 -28.29 19.35 22.39
C PRO A 69 -28.06 20.09 23.72
N ASP A 70 -26.85 20.61 23.92
CA ASP A 70 -26.56 21.72 24.84
C ASP A 70 -27.03 23.03 24.17
N PRO A 71 -27.76 23.95 24.82
CA PRO A 71 -28.23 25.16 24.18
C PRO A 71 -27.13 26.22 24.20
N ASP A 72 -26.46 26.44 23.06
CA ASP A 72 -25.59 27.61 22.86
C ASP A 72 -26.44 28.90 22.78
N PRO A 73 -26.21 29.91 23.64
CA PRO A 73 -26.96 31.15 23.65
C PRO A 73 -26.31 32.19 22.73
N ASN A 74 -26.40 32.02 21.41
CA ASN A 74 -26.31 33.17 20.51
C ASN A 74 -26.97 32.91 19.14
N PRO A 75 -27.97 33.69 18.73
CA PRO A 75 -28.61 33.52 17.43
C PRO A 75 -27.77 34.16 16.31
N ASP A 76 -27.45 33.34 15.30
CA ASP A 76 -26.85 33.74 14.03
C ASP A 76 -27.79 34.71 13.26
N PRO A 77 -27.34 35.90 12.82
CA PRO A 77 -28.12 36.76 11.95
C PRO A 77 -27.60 36.70 10.51
N ASP A 78 -27.87 35.61 9.79
CA ASP A 78 -28.35 35.73 8.41
C ASP A 78 -29.18 34.50 8.03
N THR A 79 -30.49 34.67 8.19
CA THR A 79 -31.50 33.76 7.70
C THR A 79 -31.68 34.00 6.21
N ASN A 80 -30.95 33.27 5.37
CA ASN A 80 -31.35 33.01 3.99
C ASN A 80 -31.03 31.55 3.66
N GLY A 81 -32.05 30.71 3.78
CA GLY A 81 -32.00 29.31 3.39
C GLY A 81 -31.79 29.20 1.88
N GLU A 82 -30.54 29.09 1.45
CA GLU A 82 -30.23 28.62 0.11
C GLU A 82 -30.34 27.09 0.12
N LYS A 83 -31.27 26.58 -0.70
CA LYS A 83 -31.35 25.15 -1.01
C LYS A 83 -30.00 24.72 -1.59
N TYR A 84 -29.31 23.81 -0.90
CA TYR A 84 -28.24 23.02 -1.52
C TYR A 84 -28.90 22.03 -2.49
N GLU A 85 -29.19 22.50 -3.70
CA GLU A 85 -29.50 21.64 -4.83
C GLU A 85 -28.17 20.97 -5.20
N ASP A 86 -28.01 19.72 -4.76
CA ASP A 86 -26.81 18.92 -5.01
C ASP A 86 -26.72 18.59 -6.50
N GLN A 87 -26.14 19.51 -7.25
CA GLN A 87 -25.60 19.26 -8.58
C GLN A 87 -24.08 19.31 -8.45
N ILE A 88 -23.47 18.17 -8.14
CA ILE A 88 -22.02 17.99 -8.26
C ILE A 88 -21.65 18.08 -9.76
N THR A 89 -21.46 19.30 -10.24
CA THR A 89 -20.68 19.54 -11.45
C THR A 89 -19.20 19.49 -11.06
N TRP A 90 -18.41 18.69 -11.79
CA TRP A 90 -16.97 18.53 -11.58
C TRP A 90 -16.30 19.91 -11.42
N GLY A 91 -15.53 20.09 -10.33
CA GLY A 91 -14.89 21.38 -10.03
C GLY A 91 -15.87 22.52 -9.72
N SER A 92 -16.97 22.25 -9.01
CA SER A 92 -17.96 23.30 -8.67
C SER A 92 -18.35 23.34 -7.19
N GLY A 93 -17.89 22.38 -6.38
CA GLY A 93 -18.21 22.36 -4.95
C GLY A 93 -17.62 23.55 -4.17
N PRO A 94 -18.13 23.85 -2.96
CA PRO A 94 -17.62 24.95 -2.12
C PRO A 94 -16.12 24.83 -1.83
N TRP A 95 -15.61 23.60 -1.67
CA TRP A 95 -14.19 23.31 -1.53
C TRP A 95 -13.38 23.73 -2.76
N PHE A 96 -13.76 23.25 -3.95
CA PHE A 96 -13.07 23.61 -5.18
C PHE A 96 -13.07 25.12 -5.40
N THR A 97 -14.21 25.77 -5.18
CA THR A 97 -14.33 27.23 -5.31
C THR A 97 -13.38 27.98 -4.39
N LYS A 98 -13.24 27.53 -3.12
CA LYS A 98 -12.34 28.14 -2.14
C LYS A 98 -10.86 28.04 -2.53
N TYR A 99 -10.45 26.96 -3.18
CA TYR A 99 -9.05 26.67 -3.53
C TYR A 99 -8.79 26.69 -5.04
N ARG A 100 -9.64 27.37 -5.81
CA ARG A 100 -9.56 27.41 -7.28
C ARG A 100 -8.21 27.92 -7.78
N ASP A 101 -7.56 28.80 -7.02
CA ASP A 101 -6.23 29.35 -7.32
C ASP A 101 -5.09 28.31 -7.28
N LYS A 102 -5.33 27.12 -6.71
CA LYS A 102 -4.34 26.04 -6.62
C LYS A 102 -4.26 25.19 -7.88
N PHE A 103 -5.30 25.21 -8.72
CA PHE A 103 -5.44 24.39 -9.91
C PHE A 103 -5.11 25.18 -11.17
N THR A 104 -4.75 24.48 -12.24
CA THR A 104 -4.46 25.06 -13.56
C THR A 104 -5.35 24.44 -14.63
N GLU A 105 -5.71 25.18 -15.68
CA GLU A 105 -6.55 24.63 -16.76
C GLU A 105 -5.86 23.50 -17.55
N THR A 106 -4.54 23.47 -17.54
CA THR A 106 -3.71 22.47 -18.22
C THR A 106 -2.72 21.85 -17.26
N VAL A 107 -2.21 20.66 -17.61
CA VAL A 107 -1.16 19.99 -16.84
C VAL A 107 0.12 20.81 -16.89
N GLN A 108 0.71 21.09 -15.72
CA GLN A 108 2.02 21.71 -15.57
C GLN A 108 2.84 20.90 -14.57
N THR A 109 4.08 20.59 -14.93
CA THR A 109 5.02 19.85 -14.09
C THR A 109 6.27 20.69 -13.87
N THR A 110 6.75 20.72 -12.64
CA THR A 110 8.00 21.36 -12.24
C THR A 110 8.89 20.33 -11.54
N GLU A 111 10.10 20.73 -11.12
CA GLU A 111 10.98 19.85 -10.35
C GLU A 111 10.32 19.35 -9.05
N ASN A 112 9.52 20.20 -8.41
CA ASN A 112 8.98 19.98 -7.06
C ASN A 112 7.45 20.02 -7.02
N GLY A 113 6.75 19.85 -8.13
CA GLY A 113 5.30 19.96 -8.14
C GLY A 113 4.63 19.60 -9.46
N TYR A 114 3.34 19.37 -9.36
CA TYR A 114 2.44 18.99 -10.45
C TYR A 114 1.11 19.70 -10.24
N THR A 115 0.55 20.29 -11.29
CA THR A 115 -0.79 20.89 -11.22
C THR A 115 -1.59 20.65 -12.49
N SER A 116 -2.90 20.58 -12.33
CA SER A 116 -3.89 20.26 -13.35
C SER A 116 -5.26 20.82 -12.91
N PRO A 117 -6.34 20.65 -13.69
CA PRO A 117 -7.64 21.17 -13.30
C PRO A 117 -8.21 20.56 -12.00
N GLY A 118 -7.80 19.34 -11.67
CA GLY A 118 -8.41 18.56 -10.57
C GLY A 118 -7.46 18.18 -9.43
N ILE A 119 -6.15 18.30 -9.62
CA ILE A 119 -5.15 18.00 -8.60
C ILE A 119 -3.95 18.94 -8.71
N SER A 120 -3.42 19.36 -7.56
CA SER A 120 -2.23 20.19 -7.41
C SER A 120 -1.38 19.66 -6.25
N ILE A 121 -0.08 19.48 -6.49
CA ILE A 121 0.90 18.89 -5.59
C ILE A 121 2.13 19.79 -5.59
N THR A 122 2.62 20.12 -4.40
CA THR A 122 3.93 20.77 -4.22
C THR A 122 4.70 20.03 -3.14
N VAL A 123 5.97 19.73 -3.39
CA VAL A 123 6.85 19.01 -2.48
C VAL A 123 7.99 19.92 -2.05
N GLU A 124 8.09 20.19 -0.75
CA GLU A 124 9.16 20.99 -0.17
C GLU A 124 10.17 20.13 0.58
N LYS A 125 11.45 20.30 0.25
CA LYS A 125 12.55 19.77 1.06
C LYS A 125 12.76 20.64 2.30
N ARG A 126 12.78 20.01 3.46
CA ARG A 126 13.09 20.63 4.75
C ARG A 126 14.32 20.00 5.36
N THR A 127 15.10 20.81 6.07
CA THR A 127 16.25 20.37 6.85
C THR A 127 16.16 20.95 8.25
N MET A 128 16.43 20.12 9.25
CA MET A 128 16.42 20.51 10.65
C MET A 128 17.66 19.97 11.37
N GLY A 129 18.18 20.72 12.33
CA GLY A 129 19.39 20.34 13.07
C GLY A 129 20.69 20.65 12.33
N LYS A 130 21.82 20.22 12.91
CA LYS A 130 23.19 20.44 12.40
C LYS A 130 24.09 19.26 12.77
N GLY A 131 25.19 19.09 12.03
CA GLY A 131 26.18 18.04 12.30
C GLY A 131 25.58 16.64 12.26
N SER A 132 25.86 15.82 13.27
CA SER A 132 25.30 14.47 13.42
C SER A 132 23.79 14.43 13.68
N GLY A 133 23.17 15.56 13.99
CA GLY A 133 21.72 15.69 14.19
C GLY A 133 20.98 16.31 12.99
N LEU A 134 21.62 16.39 11.82
CA LEU A 134 20.96 16.90 10.61
C LEU A 134 19.93 15.87 10.11
N VAL A 135 18.67 16.30 10.02
CA VAL A 135 17.57 15.52 9.45
C VAL A 135 17.08 16.24 8.20
N THR A 136 16.92 15.49 7.11
CA THR A 136 16.28 15.95 5.87
C THR A 136 14.96 15.21 5.71
N TYR A 137 13.88 15.95 5.45
CA TYR A 137 12.56 15.39 5.20
C TYR A 137 11.86 16.19 4.09
N TYR A 138 10.82 15.62 3.52
CA TYR A 138 10.03 16.21 2.44
C TYR A 138 8.57 16.32 2.90
N VAL A 139 7.92 17.43 2.58
CA VAL A 139 6.51 17.68 2.90
C VAL A 139 5.78 17.94 1.60
N ALA A 140 4.67 17.22 1.38
CA ALA A 140 3.82 17.43 0.22
C ALA A 140 2.53 18.15 0.63
N ASP A 141 2.24 19.27 -0.01
CA ASP A 141 0.95 19.93 0.04
C ASP A 141 0.12 19.48 -1.17
N ILE A 142 -1.04 18.88 -0.92
CA ILE A 142 -1.90 18.30 -1.95
C ILE A 142 -3.29 18.94 -1.89
N TYR A 143 -3.73 19.49 -3.01
CA TYR A 143 -5.09 19.97 -3.22
C TYR A 143 -5.75 19.11 -4.29
N MET A 144 -6.98 18.70 -4.03
CA MET A 144 -7.77 17.92 -4.98
C MET A 144 -9.18 18.49 -5.08
N ALA A 145 -9.72 18.53 -6.29
CA ALA A 145 -11.07 18.99 -6.57
C ALA A 145 -12.13 17.96 -6.15
N ASP A 146 -11.79 16.67 -6.27
CA ASP A 146 -12.67 15.53 -6.04
C ASP A 146 -11.89 14.37 -5.40
N ILE A 147 -12.55 13.56 -4.59
CA ILE A 147 -11.97 12.37 -3.97
C ILE A 147 -11.54 11.31 -5.00
N GLU A 148 -12.10 11.30 -6.21
CA GLU A 148 -11.71 10.40 -7.30
C GLU A 148 -10.23 10.51 -7.70
N TYR A 149 -9.59 11.65 -7.39
CA TYR A 149 -8.15 11.84 -7.58
C TYR A 149 -7.29 11.17 -6.49
N PHE A 150 -7.89 10.67 -5.40
CA PHE A 150 -7.19 9.94 -4.35
C PHE A 150 -7.24 8.44 -4.64
N GLN A 151 -6.22 7.98 -5.36
CA GLN A 151 -6.07 6.57 -5.72
C GLN A 151 -4.78 6.02 -5.15
N SER A 152 -4.83 4.78 -4.68
CA SER A 152 -3.68 4.05 -4.17
C SER A 152 -3.40 2.83 -5.04
N TYR A 153 -2.14 2.49 -5.22
CA TYR A 153 -1.72 1.28 -5.91
C TYR A 153 -1.11 0.30 -4.89
N PHE A 154 -1.64 -0.92 -4.81
CA PHE A 154 -1.02 -1.99 -4.02
C PHE A 154 0.02 -2.74 -4.84
N ALA A 155 0.91 -3.51 -4.20
CA ALA A 155 1.83 -4.38 -4.92
C ALA A 155 1.07 -5.27 -5.92
N LYS A 156 1.42 -5.19 -7.20
CA LYS A 156 0.76 -5.86 -8.33
C LYS A 156 -0.75 -5.55 -8.44
N ASN A 157 -1.19 -4.41 -7.93
CA ASN A 157 -2.58 -4.00 -7.78
C ASN A 157 -3.48 -5.07 -7.11
N LYS A 158 -2.93 -5.81 -6.15
CA LYS A 158 -3.61 -6.94 -5.49
C LYS A 158 -3.57 -6.80 -3.97
N TYR A 159 -4.65 -7.20 -3.34
CA TYR A 159 -4.74 -7.31 -1.89
C TYR A 159 -4.46 -8.75 -1.44
N GLY A 160 -3.69 -8.90 -0.36
CA GLY A 160 -3.24 -10.20 0.14
C GLY A 160 -1.94 -10.09 0.92
N SER A 161 -1.29 -11.21 1.25
CA SER A 161 0.09 -11.16 1.75
C SER A 161 1.05 -12.05 0.99
N GLY A 162 2.34 -11.83 1.21
CA GLY A 162 3.41 -12.39 0.40
C GLY A 162 3.51 -11.75 -1.00
N ILE A 163 2.63 -10.80 -1.34
CA ILE A 163 2.69 -10.02 -2.57
C ILE A 163 3.74 -8.93 -2.38
N ARG A 164 4.77 -8.94 -3.23
CA ARG A 164 5.90 -8.02 -3.17
C ARG A 164 6.09 -7.36 -4.51
N GLN A 165 6.34 -6.07 -4.46
CA GLN A 165 6.76 -5.21 -5.56
C GLN A 165 7.54 -4.06 -4.91
N THR A 166 8.59 -3.59 -5.58
CA THR A 166 9.32 -2.41 -5.09
C THR A 166 8.51 -1.13 -5.37
N VAL A 167 8.75 -0.07 -4.60
CA VAL A 167 8.06 1.22 -4.81
C VAL A 167 8.31 1.76 -6.23
N LEU A 168 9.53 1.61 -6.76
CA LEU A 168 9.86 2.05 -8.11
C LEU A 168 9.09 1.29 -9.20
N GLU A 169 8.91 -0.02 -9.03
CA GLU A 169 8.07 -0.82 -9.94
C GLU A 169 6.60 -0.43 -9.82
N MET A 170 6.11 -0.15 -8.61
CA MET A 170 4.73 0.32 -8.39
C MET A 170 4.48 1.69 -9.02
N ASP A 171 5.43 2.62 -8.89
CA ASP A 171 5.41 3.94 -9.53
C ASP A 171 5.31 3.81 -11.06
N THR A 172 6.18 2.98 -11.64
CA THR A 172 6.21 2.72 -13.09
C THR A 172 4.90 2.08 -13.58
N ASP A 173 4.37 1.09 -12.85
CA ASP A 173 3.15 0.37 -13.25
C ASP A 173 1.88 1.20 -13.11
N SER A 174 1.82 2.08 -12.11
CA SER A 174 0.64 2.90 -11.82
C SER A 174 0.66 4.27 -12.50
N GLY A 175 1.84 4.78 -12.86
CA GLY A 175 2.00 6.18 -13.27
C GLY A 175 1.69 7.15 -12.14
N ALA A 176 2.09 6.81 -10.90
CA ALA A 176 1.80 7.61 -9.73
C ALA A 176 2.39 9.03 -9.85
N LEU A 177 1.64 10.01 -9.35
CA LEU A 177 2.17 11.38 -9.20
C LEU A 177 3.04 11.53 -7.95
N LEU A 178 2.87 10.62 -6.99
CA LEU A 178 3.59 10.58 -5.72
C LEU A 178 3.69 9.11 -5.27
N ALA A 179 4.92 8.63 -5.02
CA ALA A 179 5.23 7.25 -4.64
C ALA A 179 6.30 7.18 -3.54
#